data_AF-A0A2V5M6H8-F1
#
_entry.id   AF-A0A2V5M6H8-F1
#
_cell.length_a   1.000
_cell.length_b   1.000
_cell.length_c   1.000
_cell.angle_alpha   90.00
_cell.angle_beta   90.00
_cell.angle_gamma   90.00
#
_symmetry.space_group_name_H-M   'P 1'
#
loop_
_entity.id
_entity.type
_entity.pdbx_description
1 polymer ?
#
loop_
_entity_poly.entity_id
_entity_poly.type
_entity_poly.pdbx_seq_one_letter_code
_entity_poly.pdbx_strand_id
1 'polypeptide(L)'
;MREDYWGGDLAAGEKKAVRQQLFKGNEYWFWMGTEVSHARISVHIYDKDGKLVEQSDSWQKGHFAAAHVVPTTTDSYFIIVAVEESPEERTHWALVYGFR
;
A
#
# COMPACT_ATOMS: atom_id res chain seq x y z
N MET A 1 16.21 -14.79 6.50
CA MET A 1 15.95 -14.22 5.17
C MET A 1 14.63 -13.49 5.30
N ARG A 2 14.65 -12.15 5.26
CA ARG A 2 13.46 -11.34 5.53
C ARG A 2 12.98 -10.80 4.18
N GLU A 3 12.13 -11.58 3.53
CA GLU A 3 11.38 -11.14 2.37
C GLU A 3 10.18 -10.36 2.94
N ASP A 4 10.31 -9.04 3.09
CA ASP A 4 9.24 -8.20 3.67
C ASP A 4 8.12 -7.99 2.64
N TYR A 5 7.31 -9.03 2.43
CA TYR A 5 6.00 -8.92 1.81
C TYR A 5 4.92 -8.98 2.88
N TRP A 6 3.83 -8.24 2.67
CA TRP A 6 2.62 -8.36 3.49
C TRP A 6 1.51 -8.92 2.63
N GLY A 7 0.64 -9.72 3.25
CA GLY A 7 -0.55 -10.21 2.60
C GLY A 7 -1.60 -10.63 3.61
N GLY A 8 -2.71 -11.10 3.06
CA GLY A 8 -3.86 -11.57 3.80
C GLY A 8 -5.10 -11.41 2.93
N ASP A 9 -6.24 -11.28 3.59
CA ASP A 9 -7.52 -11.05 2.94
C ASP A 9 -8.31 -9.97 3.68
N LEU A 10 -9.11 -9.22 2.91
CA LEU A 10 -9.96 -8.14 3.39
C LEU A 10 -11.34 -8.27 2.75
N ALA A 11 -12.39 -7.95 3.49
CA ALA A 11 -13.71 -7.76 2.91
C ALA A 11 -13.78 -6.43 2.12
N ALA A 12 -14.75 -6.31 1.22
CA ALA A 12 -15.00 -5.03 0.54
C ALA A 12 -15.33 -3.91 1.55
N GLY A 13 -14.69 -2.76 1.39
CA GLY A 13 -14.74 -1.63 2.32
C GLY A 13 -13.77 -1.73 3.50
N GLU A 14 -13.05 -2.85 3.68
CA GLU A 14 -12.06 -2.99 4.73
C GLU A 14 -10.68 -2.47 4.33
N LYS A 15 -9.90 -2.09 5.34
CA LYS A 15 -8.52 -1.62 5.19
C LYS A 15 -7.63 -2.14 6.29
N LYS A 16 -6.33 -2.25 5.99
CA LYS A 16 -5.29 -2.62 6.95
C LYS A 16 -4.15 -1.61 6.90
N ALA A 17 -3.63 -1.26 8.07
CA ALA A 17 -2.42 -0.45 8.18
C ALA A 17 -1.18 -1.36 8.31
N VAL A 18 -0.22 -1.16 7.43
CA VAL A 18 1.13 -1.72 7.51
C VAL A 18 2.07 -0.62 7.99
N ARG A 19 2.72 -0.82 9.14
CA ARG A 19 3.71 0.12 9.65
C ARG A 19 5.08 -0.25 9.11
N GLN A 20 5.73 0.69 8.42
CA GLN A 20 7.07 0.51 7.88
C GLN A 20 7.96 1.69 8.27
N GLN A 21 9.19 1.41 8.70
CA GLN A 21 10.18 2.46 8.88
C GLN A 21 10.78 2.81 7.53
N LEU A 22 10.71 4.09 7.15
CA LEU A 22 11.33 4.63 5.94
C LEU A 22 12.46 5.58 6.31
N PHE A 23 13.46 5.67 5.45
CA PHE A 23 14.64 6.51 5.67
C PHE A 23 14.57 7.76 4.80
N LYS A 24 14.91 8.91 5.41
CA LYS A 24 14.92 10.22 4.74
C LYS A 24 15.77 10.17 3.47
N GLY A 25 15.22 10.71 2.38
CA GLY A 25 15.93 10.91 1.12
C GLY A 25 15.99 9.71 0.19
N ASN A 26 15.56 8.52 0.65
CA ASN A 26 15.35 7.38 -0.23
C ASN A 26 14.06 7.55 -1.03
N GLU A 27 13.98 6.86 -2.16
CA GLU A 27 12.77 6.76 -2.97
C GLU A 27 12.10 5.41 -2.74
N TYR A 28 10.83 5.38 -2.34
CA TYR A 28 10.10 4.13 -2.08
C TYR A 28 8.88 3.99 -2.98
N TRP A 29 8.70 2.79 -3.51
CA TRP A 29 7.48 2.40 -4.19
C TRP A 29 6.85 1.21 -3.48
N PHE A 30 5.54 1.28 -3.27
CA PHE A 30 4.71 0.22 -2.71
C PHE A 30 3.71 -0.21 -3.77
N TRP A 31 3.66 -1.50 -4.08
CA TRP A 31 2.74 -2.08 -5.04
C TRP A 31 1.83 -3.08 -4.35
N MET A 32 0.52 -2.88 -4.51
CA MET A 32 -0.50 -3.79 -4.05
C MET A 32 -1.16 -4.48 -5.25
N GLY A 33 -1.44 -5.77 -5.12
CA GLY A 33 -2.15 -6.55 -6.12
C GLY A 33 -3.09 -7.56 -5.48
N THR A 34 -4.13 -7.93 -6.23
CA THR A 34 -5.01 -9.07 -5.95
C THR A 34 -5.25 -9.86 -7.24
N GLU A 35 -5.38 -11.16 -7.11
CA GLU A 35 -5.78 -12.07 -8.19
C GLU A 35 -7.27 -11.99 -8.52
N VAL A 36 -8.08 -11.36 -7.66
CA VAL A 36 -9.53 -11.25 -7.84
C VAL A 36 -9.84 -10.24 -8.95
N SER A 37 -10.21 -10.76 -10.11
CA SER A 37 -10.64 -9.95 -11.25
C SER A 37 -11.82 -9.06 -10.86
N HIS A 38 -11.87 -7.84 -11.38
CA HIS A 38 -12.91 -6.83 -11.08
C HIS A 38 -12.92 -6.28 -9.64
N ALA A 39 -11.99 -6.68 -8.77
CA ALA A 39 -11.75 -5.95 -7.53
C ALA A 39 -11.15 -4.56 -7.81
N ARG A 40 -11.46 -3.60 -6.94
CA ARG A 40 -10.85 -2.28 -6.88
C ARG A 40 -10.11 -2.16 -5.55
N ILE A 41 -8.79 -2.03 -5.60
CA ILE A 41 -7.94 -1.94 -4.41
C ILE A 41 -7.19 -0.61 -4.40
N SER A 42 -6.79 -0.12 -3.23
CA SER A 42 -5.96 1.09 -3.11
C SER A 42 -4.83 0.89 -2.10
N VAL A 43 -3.73 1.60 -2.33
CA VAL A 43 -2.61 1.70 -1.39
C VAL A 43 -2.31 3.16 -1.18
N HIS A 44 -2.22 3.58 0.07
CA HIS A 44 -1.91 4.94 0.45
C HIS A 44 -0.83 5.02 1.53
N ILE A 45 -0.04 6.10 1.53
CA ILE A 45 1.09 6.28 2.44
C ILE A 45 0.86 7.54 3.29
N TYR A 46 0.84 7.33 4.60
CA TYR A 46 0.70 8.37 5.59
C TYR A 46 1.96 8.47 6.45
N ASP A 47 2.33 9.68 6.84
CA ASP A 47 3.37 9.89 7.85
C ASP A 47 2.84 9.60 9.27
N LYS A 48 3.71 9.74 10.27
CA LYS A 48 3.36 9.51 11.68
C LYS A 48 2.26 10.43 12.22
N ASP A 49 2.04 11.57 11.58
CA ASP A 49 1.03 12.56 11.98
C ASP A 49 -0.30 12.32 11.24
N GLY A 50 -0.37 11.28 10.41
CA GLY A 50 -1.56 10.90 9.65
C GLY A 50 -1.79 11.74 8.39
N LYS A 51 -0.74 12.40 7.88
CA LYS A 51 -0.83 13.17 6.63
C LYS A 51 -0.51 12.29 5.44
N LEU A 52 -1.30 12.39 4.37
CA LEU A 52 -1.02 11.76 3.08
C LEU A 52 0.24 12.36 2.45
N VAL A 53 1.23 11.54 2.12
CA VAL A 53 2.58 11.97 1.68
C VAL A 53 3.03 11.36 0.35
N GLU A 54 2.11 10.74 -0.37
CA GLU A 54 2.35 10.20 -1.70
C GLU A 54 2.79 11.26 -2.71
N GLN A 55 3.64 10.84 -3.65
CA GLN A 55 3.97 11.59 -4.86
C GLN A 55 2.83 11.48 -5.89
N SER A 56 2.75 12.46 -6.79
CA SER A 56 1.65 12.59 -7.77
C SER A 56 1.61 11.50 -8.85
N ASP A 57 2.69 10.72 -8.99
CA ASP A 57 2.81 9.58 -9.90
C ASP A 57 2.32 8.25 -9.29
N SER A 58 1.78 8.29 -8.07
CA SER A 58 1.00 7.18 -7.49
C SER A 58 -0.26 6.90 -8.30
N TRP A 59 -0.73 5.65 -8.35
CA TRP A 59 -1.84 5.26 -9.21
C TRP A 59 -2.65 4.08 -8.68
N GLN A 60 -3.88 3.98 -9.17
CA GLN A 60 -4.80 2.89 -8.92
C GLN A 60 -5.42 2.42 -10.25
N LYS A 61 -5.38 1.12 -10.53
CA LYS A 61 -5.86 0.52 -11.78
C LYS A 61 -6.52 -0.84 -11.51
N GLY A 62 -7.78 -0.81 -11.11
CA GLY A 62 -8.57 -2.02 -10.82
C GLY A 62 -7.94 -2.82 -9.68
N HIS A 63 -7.51 -4.05 -9.98
CA HIS A 63 -6.92 -5.00 -9.03
C HIS A 63 -5.41 -4.79 -8.79
N PHE A 64 -4.86 -3.66 -9.24
CA PHE A 64 -3.50 -3.21 -8.95
C PHE A 64 -3.50 -1.75 -8.46
N ALA A 65 -2.61 -1.44 -7.53
CA ALA A 65 -2.36 -0.07 -7.09
C ALA A 65 -0.88 0.12 -6.74
N ALA A 66 -0.38 1.35 -6.87
CA ALA A 66 0.97 1.71 -6.46
C ALA A 66 1.01 3.09 -5.81
N ALA A 67 1.80 3.20 -4.75
CA ALA A 67 2.07 4.46 -4.07
C ALA A 67 3.58 4.74 -4.02
N HIS A 68 3.95 5.95 -4.38
CA HIS A 68 5.32 6.44 -4.39
C HIS A 68 5.52 7.47 -3.28
N VAL A 69 6.62 7.38 -2.53
CA VAL A 69 6.99 8.37 -1.51
C VAL A 69 8.49 8.63 -1.49
N VAL A 70 8.87 9.90 -1.29
CA VAL A 70 10.22 10.31 -0.90
C VAL A 70 10.16 10.89 0.51
N PRO A 71 10.51 10.13 1.55
CA PRO A 71 10.43 10.56 2.95
C PRO A 71 11.28 11.81 3.23
N THR A 72 10.68 12.81 3.87
CA THR A 72 11.40 14.02 4.31
C THR A 72 12.08 13.85 5.68
N THR A 73 11.66 12.84 6.43
CA THR A 73 12.23 12.41 7.72
C THR A 73 12.34 10.89 7.78
N THR A 74 13.32 10.39 8.55
CA THR A 74 13.41 8.97 8.89
C THR A 74 12.46 8.69 10.04
N ASP A 75 11.38 7.96 9.77
CA ASP A 75 10.33 7.70 10.76
C ASP A 75 9.50 6.46 10.40
N SER A 76 8.52 6.12 11.23
CA SER A 76 7.45 5.19 10.91
C SER A 76 6.41 5.84 10.01
N TYR A 77 6.17 5.23 8.86
CA TYR A 77 5.09 5.55 7.94
C TYR A 77 4.05 4.43 7.98
N PHE A 78 2.82 4.77 7.60
CA PHE A 78 1.68 3.87 7.59
C PHE A 78 1.20 3.68 6.16
N ILE A 79 1.39 2.48 5.63
CA ILE A 79 0.91 2.06 4.33
C ILE A 79 -0.47 1.44 4.54
N ILE A 80 -1.49 2.17 4.13
CA ILE A 80 -2.89 1.74 4.20
C ILE A 80 -3.23 1.00 2.93
N VAL A 81 -3.49 -0.29 3.04
CA VAL A 81 -4.04 -1.12 1.95
C VAL A 81 -5.53 -1.28 2.15
N ALA A 82 -6.30 -1.22 1.07
CA ALA A 82 -7.75 -1.34 1.12
C ALA A 82 -8.31 -2.12 -0.07
N VAL A 83 -9.39 -2.86 0.18
CA VAL A 83 -10.26 -3.42 -0.85
C VAL A 83 -11.48 -2.53 -0.90
N GLU A 84 -11.56 -1.65 -1.90
CA GLU A 84 -12.66 -0.69 -2.03
C GLU A 84 -13.93 -1.37 -2.52
N GLU A 85 -13.79 -2.23 -3.53
CA GLU A 85 -14.86 -3.03 -4.10
C GLU A 85 -14.32 -4.41 -4.47
N SER A 86 -15.14 -5.44 -4.33
CA SER A 86 -14.81 -6.79 -4.78
C SER A 86 -16.07 -7.61 -5.08
N PRO A 87 -16.03 -8.50 -6.08
CA PRO A 87 -17.07 -9.50 -6.30
C PRO A 87 -17.05 -10.64 -5.26
N GLU A 88 -15.97 -10.78 -4.49
CA GLU A 88 -15.81 -11.84 -3.48
C GLU A 88 -16.03 -11.30 -2.07
N GLU A 89 -16.54 -12.16 -1.16
CA GLU A 89 -16.72 -11.79 0.26
C GLU A 89 -15.39 -11.45 0.93
N ARG A 90 -14.32 -12.16 0.55
CA ARG A 90 -12.96 -11.98 1.05
C ARG A 90 -12.00 -11.94 -0.12
N THR A 91 -11.25 -10.85 -0.23
CA THR A 91 -10.31 -10.62 -1.33
C THR A 91 -8.89 -10.74 -0.82
N HIS A 92 -8.16 -11.73 -1.32
CA HIS A 92 -6.74 -11.88 -1.04
C HIS A 92 -5.96 -10.72 -1.64
N TRP A 93 -4.91 -10.29 -0.96
CA TRP A 93 -4.03 -9.24 -1.45
C TRP A 93 -2.59 -9.50 -1.03
N ALA A 94 -1.69 -8.94 -1.82
CA ALA A 94 -0.27 -8.87 -1.51
C ALA A 94 0.22 -7.43 -1.69
N LEU A 95 1.12 -7.01 -0.81
CA LEU A 95 1.84 -5.75 -0.84
C LEU A 95 3.33 -6.05 -0.86
N VAL A 96 4.02 -5.49 -1.86
CA VAL A 96 5.47 -5.52 -2.00
C VAL A 96 6.00 -4.11 -2.11
N TYR A 97 7.27 -3.89 -1.79
CA TYR A 97 7.90 -2.59 -1.94
C TYR A 97 9.34 -2.71 -2.41
N GLY A 98 9.82 -1.62 -2.99
CA GLY A 98 11.20 -1.44 -3.43
C GLY A 98 11.67 -0.04 -3.09
N PHE A 99 12.99 0.15 -3.03
CA PHE A 99 13.57 1.46 -2.77
C PHE A 99 14.88 1.68 -3.51
N ARG A 100 15.22 2.95 -3.69
CA ARG A 100 16.50 3.42 -4.24
C ARG A 100 17.11 4.51 -3.37
#